data_AF-W2SGZ3-F1
#
_entry.id   AF-W2SGZ3-F1
#
_cell.length_a   1.000
_cell.length_b   1.000
_cell.length_c   1.000
_cell.angle_alpha   90.00
_cell.angle_beta   90.00
_cell.angle_gamma   90.00
#
_symmetry.space_group_name_H-M   'P 1'
#
loop_
_entity.id
_entity.type
_entity.pdbx_description
1 polymer ?
#
loop_
_entity_poly.entity_id
_entity_poly.type
_entity_poly.pdbx_seq_one_letter_code
_entity_poly.pdbx_strand_id
1 'polypeptide(L)'
;MARTAGWWVKQAYMALIPSYPVGYLLVNGFRGDQFWTKFYIDRSVFAPSENLKDLVESELDRIGDIKKAQVLVSLTDCGEPRTYGGFFLKSGAELQFPVRVSFDDVENARRLARNIEVDLGLARHRRKIEVDSKVGEELLSRMMLSELAKKFIIQRELHVANSGVLFCAPMFAWFGIFGAGYAFVVGLSKVIGVAAGSIVAAVVGICAFRQFYKTYSLYKIKWADEKAVEMDSEYLQGARDYFNSTMKLNRLLRVLLGDEGKRNIAKNGDCRFSVETLPLRLKKIAEEEYARFLETESRVPKDAVVTQHIGKVLGDYETVAAGSLGVRTGLHVAVPFHAQFENVEQVLEYFRNRNIDAIDFLGTKVPIQWNTPSGTELALSFVLSENALRFMFLRDLHAHDGYASLAQRSISWATWTSFTSIFTYWLHNSAKICGGTAMSFAVIYTLFVSAAWFANKQWYDLYRYVTDVHADSVSARTSFNHCEGGKELYWKQLKRHRIMRDICPELRPKVSPSGDVRGIPTSIITRYDHLKDLNEEDDELKQVVSGDD
;
A
#
# COMPACT_ATOMS: atom_id res chain seq x y z
N MET A 1 -9.52 -16.57 48.58
CA MET A 1 -9.21 -17.17 47.27
C MET A 1 -7.80 -16.76 46.86
N ALA A 2 -6.85 -17.71 46.80
CA ALA A 2 -5.49 -17.42 46.37
C ALA A 2 -5.48 -17.02 44.88
N ARG A 3 -4.93 -15.84 44.57
CA ARG A 3 -4.80 -15.36 43.19
C ARG A 3 -3.71 -16.17 42.48
N THR A 4 -4.10 -17.02 41.54
CA THR A 4 -3.18 -17.85 40.75
C THR A 4 -2.45 -17.00 39.70
N ALA A 5 -1.30 -17.47 39.19
CA ALA A 5 -0.54 -16.76 38.15
C ALA A 5 -1.39 -16.44 36.90
N GLY A 6 -2.33 -17.33 36.52
CA GLY A 6 -3.26 -17.09 35.41
C GLY A 6 -4.23 -15.94 35.67
N TRP A 7 -4.61 -15.68 36.93
CA TRP A 7 -5.42 -14.51 37.26
C TRP A 7 -4.63 -13.22 36.96
N TRP A 8 -3.37 -13.14 37.39
CA TRP A 8 -2.51 -11.99 37.13
C TRP A 8 -2.23 -11.74 35.65
N VAL A 9 -2.08 -12.81 34.86
CA VAL A 9 -1.93 -12.68 33.39
C VAL A 9 -3.18 -12.07 32.73
N LYS A 10 -4.38 -12.47 33.16
CA LYS A 10 -5.63 -11.87 32.66
C LYS A 10 -5.74 -10.40 33.07
N GLN A 11 -5.34 -10.05 34.29
CA GLN A 11 -5.28 -8.66 34.74
C GLN A 11 -4.28 -7.85 33.91
N ALA A 12 -3.10 -8.42 33.61
CA ALA A 12 -2.10 -7.78 32.77
C ALA A 12 -2.61 -7.51 31.35
N TYR A 13 -3.33 -8.47 30.74
CA TYR A 13 -3.96 -8.25 29.44
C TYR A 13 -5.06 -7.18 29.52
N MET A 14 -5.92 -7.23 30.53
CA MET A 14 -6.96 -6.20 30.71
C MET A 14 -6.38 -4.82 30.94
N ALA A 15 -5.19 -4.70 31.54
CA ALA A 15 -4.47 -3.44 31.67
C ALA A 15 -3.97 -2.89 30.32
N LEU A 16 -3.82 -3.71 29.28
CA LEU A 16 -3.51 -3.25 27.92
C LEU A 16 -4.68 -2.51 27.26
N ILE A 17 -5.92 -2.79 27.68
CA ILE A 17 -7.11 -2.17 27.09
C ILE A 17 -7.12 -0.66 27.31
N PRO A 18 -6.96 -0.13 28.55
CA PRO A 18 -6.89 1.30 28.78
C PRO A 18 -5.49 1.91 28.51
N SER A 19 -4.42 1.11 28.39
CA SER A 19 -3.05 1.65 28.33
C SER A 19 -2.81 2.57 27.14
N TYR A 20 -3.24 2.16 25.93
CA TYR A 20 -3.11 3.01 24.74
C TYR A 20 -4.01 4.25 24.81
N PRO A 21 -5.32 4.17 25.12
CA PRO A 21 -6.15 5.36 25.30
C PRO A 21 -5.60 6.34 26.33
N VAL A 22 -5.12 5.85 27.49
CA VAL A 22 -4.50 6.70 28.52
C VAL A 22 -3.23 7.34 27.99
N GLY A 23 -2.32 6.56 27.37
CA GLY A 23 -1.11 7.09 26.76
C GLY A 23 -1.41 8.08 25.62
N TYR A 24 -2.42 7.80 24.81
CA TYR A 24 -2.88 8.65 23.73
C TYR A 24 -3.47 9.95 24.26
N LEU A 25 -4.24 9.95 25.35
CA LEU A 25 -4.72 11.17 26.00
C LEU A 25 -3.58 11.98 26.64
N LEU A 26 -2.59 11.31 27.23
CA LEU A 26 -1.39 11.99 27.75
C LEU A 26 -0.60 12.67 26.63
N VAL A 27 -0.35 11.95 25.54
CA VAL A 27 0.44 12.46 24.40
C VAL A 27 -0.36 13.45 23.57
N ASN A 28 -1.63 13.16 23.27
CA ASN A 28 -2.45 13.92 22.33
C ASN A 28 -3.41 14.92 22.99
N GLY A 29 -3.74 14.78 24.28
CA GLY A 29 -4.76 15.59 24.93
C GLY A 29 -4.25 16.76 25.79
N PHE A 30 -3.13 16.60 26.50
CA PHE A 30 -2.60 17.66 27.37
C PHE A 30 -1.68 18.62 26.63
N ARG A 31 -1.94 19.93 26.71
CA ARG A 31 -1.12 20.99 26.09
C ARG A 31 -0.71 22.05 27.09
N GLY A 32 0.51 22.56 26.88
CA GLY A 32 1.21 23.48 27.78
C GLY A 32 2.72 23.17 27.83
N ASP A 33 3.49 24.07 28.44
CA ASP A 33 4.95 23.94 28.56
C ASP A 33 5.37 23.10 29.77
N GLN A 34 4.79 21.90 29.89
CA GLN A 34 5.09 20.97 30.97
C GLN A 34 6.39 20.20 30.66
N PHE A 35 7.21 19.90 31.66
CA PHE A 35 8.52 19.26 31.44
C PHE A 35 8.43 17.92 30.67
N TRP A 36 7.35 17.16 30.85
CA TRP A 36 7.17 15.87 30.18
C TRP A 36 6.77 15.96 28.70
N THR A 37 6.19 17.06 28.22
CA THR A 37 5.84 17.22 26.80
C THR A 37 7.08 17.25 25.91
N LYS A 38 8.22 17.65 26.46
CA LYS A 38 9.53 17.69 25.78
C LYS A 38 10.07 16.31 25.39
N PHE A 39 9.57 15.22 25.98
CA PHE A 39 10.03 13.86 25.63
C PHE A 39 9.35 13.27 24.38
N TYR A 40 8.25 13.85 23.92
CA TYR A 40 7.46 13.27 22.83
C TYR A 40 6.94 14.30 21.80
N ILE A 41 7.13 15.60 22.06
CA ILE A 41 6.82 16.67 21.12
C ILE A 41 8.14 17.30 20.63
N ASP A 42 8.51 17.00 19.39
CA ASP A 42 9.65 17.62 18.72
C ASP A 42 9.28 19.01 18.19
N ARG A 43 9.34 20.00 19.09
CA ARG A 43 9.25 21.41 18.72
C ARG A 43 10.58 21.87 18.13
N SER A 44 10.52 22.59 17.02
CA SER A 44 11.69 23.28 16.48
C SER A 44 12.19 24.31 17.48
N VAL A 45 13.49 24.60 17.43
CA VAL A 45 14.13 25.66 18.25
C VAL A 45 13.64 27.05 17.85
N PHE A 46 13.08 27.19 16.64
CA PHE A 46 12.58 28.44 16.11
C PHE A 46 11.16 28.76 16.61
N ALA A 47 10.95 30.01 17.01
CA ALA A 47 9.62 30.53 17.33
C ALA A 47 8.85 30.83 16.03
N PRO A 48 7.52 30.62 16.00
CA PRO A 48 6.68 31.04 14.87
C PRO A 48 6.68 32.56 14.72
N SER A 49 6.69 33.05 13.46
CA SER A 49 6.58 34.49 13.18
C SER A 49 5.23 35.06 13.64
N GLU A 50 5.20 36.35 13.98
CA GLU A 50 3.95 37.03 14.37
C GLU A 50 2.93 37.00 13.22
N ASN A 51 3.38 37.19 11.97
CA ASN A 51 2.53 37.05 10.79
C ASN A 51 1.83 35.67 10.71
N LEU A 52 2.53 34.58 11.08
CA LEU A 52 1.93 33.25 11.09
C LEU A 52 0.87 33.11 12.18
N LYS A 53 1.09 33.71 13.35
CA LYS A 53 0.09 33.72 14.43
C LYS A 53 -1.15 34.51 14.03
N ASP A 54 -0.95 35.71 13.48
CA ASP A 54 -2.04 36.56 12.99
C ASP A 54 -2.84 35.85 11.90
N LEU A 55 -2.16 35.13 10.99
CA LEU A 55 -2.81 34.34 9.95
C LEU A 55 -3.64 33.19 10.54
N VAL A 56 -3.09 32.46 11.54
CA VAL A 56 -3.83 31.39 12.23
C VAL A 56 -5.05 31.94 12.97
N GLU A 57 -4.93 33.08 13.63
CA GLU A 57 -6.07 33.75 14.29
C GLU A 57 -7.14 34.15 13.26
N SER A 58 -6.73 34.73 12.13
CA SER A 58 -7.66 35.13 11.06
C SER A 58 -8.40 33.97 10.40
N GLU A 59 -7.77 32.80 10.28
CA GLU A 59 -8.37 31.58 9.72
C GLU A 59 -9.23 30.85 10.78
N LEU A 60 -8.86 30.93 12.07
CA LEU A 60 -9.67 30.41 13.17
C LEU A 60 -11.04 31.10 13.24
N ASP A 61 -11.09 32.42 13.06
CA ASP A 61 -12.34 33.20 13.07
C ASP A 61 -13.31 32.78 11.95
N ARG A 62 -12.82 32.15 10.88
CA ARG A 62 -13.65 31.65 9.77
C ARG A 62 -14.37 30.35 10.13
N ILE A 63 -14.00 29.68 11.22
CA ILE A 63 -14.68 28.46 11.67
C ILE A 63 -15.83 28.84 12.60
N GLY A 64 -17.05 28.89 12.04
CA GLY A 64 -18.24 29.44 12.68
C GLY A 64 -18.70 28.80 14.00
N ASP A 65 -18.16 27.65 14.39
CA ASP A 65 -18.65 26.85 15.54
C ASP A 65 -17.79 26.94 16.81
N ILE A 66 -16.71 27.74 16.84
CA ILE A 66 -15.74 27.69 17.94
C ILE A 66 -15.85 28.92 18.87
N LYS A 67 -16.53 28.76 20.00
CA LYS A 67 -16.53 29.78 21.07
C LYS A 67 -15.35 29.52 22.04
N LYS A 68 -14.35 30.41 22.02
CA LYS A 68 -13.15 30.41 22.89
C LYS A 68 -12.19 29.22 22.68
N ALA A 69 -11.67 29.04 21.47
CA ALA A 69 -10.57 28.10 21.23
C ALA A 69 -9.27 28.60 21.86
N GLN A 70 -8.57 27.73 22.60
CA GLN A 70 -7.16 27.93 22.92
C GLN A 70 -6.32 27.27 21.83
N VAL A 71 -5.50 28.06 21.14
CA VAL A 71 -4.61 27.59 20.08
C VAL A 71 -3.18 27.95 20.42
N LEU A 72 -2.29 26.95 20.39
CA LEU A 72 -0.85 27.15 20.50
C LEU A 72 -0.22 26.87 19.14
N VAL A 73 0.43 27.87 18.56
CA VAL A 73 1.18 27.69 17.31
C VAL A 73 2.64 27.38 17.63
N SER A 74 3.19 26.36 17.00
CA SER A 74 4.59 25.98 17.12
C SER A 74 5.15 25.49 15.79
N LEU A 75 6.48 25.42 15.68
CA LEU A 75 7.15 24.95 14.48
C LEU A 75 7.71 23.54 14.67
N THR A 76 7.84 22.80 13.57
CA THR A 76 8.51 21.50 13.52
C THR A 76 9.48 21.44 12.35
N ASP A 77 10.59 20.71 12.54
CA ASP A 77 11.56 20.47 11.48
C ASP A 77 11.07 19.40 10.48
N CYS A 78 9.95 18.74 10.78
CA CYS A 78 9.28 17.82 9.87
C CYS A 78 8.70 18.55 8.64
N GLY A 79 8.69 17.87 7.49
CA GLY A 79 8.11 18.42 6.24
C GLY A 79 6.59 18.48 6.20
N GLU A 80 5.88 17.89 7.18
CA GLU A 80 4.42 17.87 7.26
C GLU A 80 3.92 18.51 8.56
N PRO A 81 2.78 19.23 8.53
CA PRO A 81 2.16 19.78 9.71
C PRO A 81 1.58 18.68 10.61
N ARG A 82 1.44 18.99 11.90
CA ARG A 82 0.86 18.09 12.90
C ARG A 82 -0.08 18.84 13.83
N THR A 83 -1.27 18.30 13.99
CA THR A 83 -2.24 18.76 14.99
C THR A 83 -2.24 17.89 16.22
N TYR A 84 -2.24 18.55 17.38
CA TYR A 84 -2.08 17.95 18.68
C TYR A 84 -3.15 18.50 19.64
N GLY A 85 -4.11 17.69 20.05
CA GLY A 85 -5.22 18.13 20.90
C GLY A 85 -6.46 18.46 20.09
N GLY A 86 -7.32 19.31 20.64
CA GLY A 86 -8.53 19.73 19.95
C GLY A 86 -9.30 20.79 20.72
N PHE A 87 -10.13 21.55 20.02
CA PHE A 87 -10.85 22.69 20.62
C PHE A 87 -11.89 22.29 21.67
N PHE A 88 -12.30 21.02 21.66
CA PHE A 88 -13.16 20.41 22.67
C PHE A 88 -12.43 20.06 23.99
N LEU A 89 -11.09 20.22 24.05
CA LEU A 89 -10.30 20.01 25.25
C LEU A 89 -10.03 21.34 25.96
N LYS A 90 -9.99 21.31 27.30
CA LYS A 90 -9.70 22.50 28.12
C LYS A 90 -8.31 23.09 27.85
N SER A 91 -7.34 22.24 27.49
CA SER A 91 -5.98 22.60 27.11
C SER A 91 -5.86 23.15 25.68
N GLY A 92 -6.92 23.09 24.88
CA GLY A 92 -6.91 23.55 23.50
C GLY A 92 -6.17 22.62 22.53
N ALA A 93 -5.77 23.19 21.39
CA ALA A 93 -5.03 22.52 20.34
C ALA A 93 -3.66 23.18 20.12
N GLU A 94 -2.63 22.37 19.91
CA GLU A 94 -1.32 22.80 19.43
C GLU A 94 -1.22 22.45 17.95
N LEU A 95 -0.98 23.47 17.11
CA LEU A 95 -0.76 23.33 15.68
C LEU A 95 0.74 23.46 15.43
N GLN A 96 1.34 22.40 14.90
CA GLN A 96 2.74 22.37 14.50
C GLN A 96 2.85 22.50 13.00
N PHE A 97 3.47 23.58 12.54
CA PHE A 97 3.72 23.81 11.13
C PHE A 97 5.19 23.57 10.79
N PRO A 98 5.49 23.07 9.58
CA PRO A 98 6.86 23.03 9.08
C PRO A 98 7.49 24.42 9.13
N VAL A 99 8.79 24.52 9.48
CA VAL A 99 9.52 25.81 9.59
C VAL A 99 9.28 26.73 8.37
N ARG A 100 9.18 26.14 7.18
CA ARG A 100 8.94 26.85 5.91
C ARG A 100 7.63 27.66 5.84
N VAL A 101 6.64 27.33 6.68
CA VAL A 101 5.36 28.07 6.76
C VAL A 101 5.57 29.43 7.42
N SER A 102 6.58 29.56 8.28
CA SER A 102 6.93 30.80 8.96
C SER A 102 7.82 31.74 8.13
N PHE A 103 8.13 31.39 6.89
CA PHE A 103 8.97 32.23 6.03
C PHE A 103 8.14 33.32 5.36
N ASP A 104 8.48 34.57 5.69
CA ASP A 104 7.82 35.77 5.18
C ASP A 104 8.63 36.44 4.06
N ASP A 105 9.95 36.45 4.19
CA ASP A 105 10.88 37.04 3.21
C ASP A 105 12.12 36.15 3.05
N VAL A 106 12.79 36.26 1.90
CA VAL A 106 14.01 35.52 1.55
C VAL A 106 15.11 35.78 2.57
N GLU A 107 15.23 37.01 3.09
CA GLU A 107 16.25 37.35 4.08
C GLU A 107 15.94 36.76 5.47
N ASN A 108 14.66 36.68 5.84
CA ASN A 108 14.22 35.99 7.07
C ASN A 108 14.44 34.48 6.94
N ALA A 109 14.11 33.91 5.78
CA ALA A 109 14.39 32.52 5.45
C ALA A 109 15.90 32.22 5.45
N ARG A 110 16.75 33.14 4.97
CA ARG A 110 18.22 33.01 4.98
C ARG A 110 18.79 33.01 6.40
N ARG A 111 18.25 33.86 7.30
CA ARG A 111 18.63 33.88 8.73
C ARG A 111 18.23 32.62 9.47
N LEU A 112 17.02 32.12 9.22
CA LEU A 112 16.53 30.87 9.80
C LEU A 112 17.29 29.66 9.24
N ALA A 113 17.51 29.61 7.93
CA ALA A 113 18.16 28.50 7.23
C ALA A 113 19.65 28.33 7.54
N ARG A 114 20.38 29.39 7.92
CA ARG A 114 21.80 29.28 8.32
C ARG A 114 22.04 28.25 9.43
N ASN A 115 21.02 27.95 10.22
CA ASN A 115 21.06 26.98 11.30
C ASN A 115 20.11 25.78 11.08
N ILE A 116 19.44 25.66 9.93
CA ILE A 116 18.60 24.51 9.61
C ILE A 116 19.50 23.34 9.21
N GLU A 117 19.71 22.41 10.12
CA GLU A 117 20.12 21.06 9.76
C GLU A 117 18.93 20.41 9.04
N VAL A 118 19.01 20.27 7.72
CA VAL A 118 17.90 19.73 6.92
C VAL A 118 17.79 18.23 7.20
N ASP A 119 17.05 17.89 8.26
CA ASP A 119 16.45 16.58 8.43
C ASP A 119 14.94 16.76 8.39
N LEU A 120 14.38 16.75 7.17
CA LEU A 120 12.94 16.80 6.90
C LEU A 120 12.24 15.48 7.28
N GLY A 121 12.76 14.77 8.27
CA GLY A 121 12.34 13.44 8.71
C GLY A 121 12.70 12.31 7.74
N LEU A 122 13.70 12.52 6.86
CA LEU A 122 14.00 11.64 5.73
C LEU A 122 15.39 10.98 5.77
N ALA A 123 16.31 11.44 6.63
CA ALA A 123 17.69 10.95 6.67
C ALA A 123 18.10 10.54 8.09
N ARG A 124 18.77 9.38 8.22
CA ARG A 124 19.41 8.97 9.49
C ARG A 124 20.69 9.77 9.80
N HIS A 125 21.15 10.59 8.85
CA HIS A 125 22.41 11.33 8.93
C HIS A 125 22.20 12.80 8.54
N ARG A 126 22.37 13.68 9.54
CA ARG A 126 22.27 15.14 9.40
C ARG A 126 23.38 15.65 8.48
N ARG A 127 23.03 16.39 7.42
CA ARG A 127 24.01 17.13 6.59
C ARG A 127 23.74 18.62 6.70
N LYS A 128 24.77 19.39 7.05
CA LYS A 128 24.75 20.85 6.98
C LYS A 128 24.89 21.26 5.53
N ILE A 129 23.93 22.04 5.02
CA ILE A 129 23.99 22.63 3.68
C ILE A 129 24.47 24.07 3.84
N GLU A 130 25.50 24.46 3.11
CA GLU A 130 25.95 25.85 3.07
C GLU A 130 24.90 26.72 2.34
N VAL A 131 24.23 27.56 3.11
CA VAL A 131 23.11 28.41 2.66
C VAL A 131 23.53 29.47 1.65
N ASP A 132 24.79 29.90 1.69
CA ASP A 132 25.35 30.92 0.78
C ASP A 132 25.83 30.32 -0.57
N SER A 133 25.53 29.05 -0.84
CA SER A 133 25.77 28.41 -2.14
C SER A 133 24.59 28.64 -3.10
N LYS A 134 24.82 28.55 -4.42
CA LYS A 134 23.73 28.57 -5.44
C LYS A 134 22.63 27.53 -5.14
N VAL A 135 23.04 26.40 -4.55
CA VAL A 135 22.15 25.32 -4.13
C VAL A 135 21.32 25.70 -2.90
N GLY A 136 21.91 26.44 -1.96
CA GLY A 136 21.23 27.00 -0.79
C GLY A 136 20.18 28.05 -1.17
N GLU A 137 20.49 28.92 -2.13
CA GLU A 137 19.51 29.90 -2.65
C GLU A 137 18.35 29.21 -3.38
N GLU A 138 18.63 28.18 -4.18
CA GLU A 138 17.60 27.38 -4.83
C GLU A 138 16.72 26.65 -3.80
N LEU A 139 17.32 26.11 -2.72
CA LEU A 139 16.59 25.48 -1.62
C LEU A 139 15.67 26.47 -0.90
N LEU A 140 16.18 27.65 -0.54
CA LEU A 140 15.41 28.72 0.09
C LEU A 140 14.22 29.15 -0.76
N SER A 141 14.43 29.37 -2.06
CA SER A 141 13.35 29.76 -2.98
C SER A 141 12.22 28.73 -3.05
N ARG A 142 12.56 27.44 -2.92
CA ARG A 142 11.58 26.32 -2.92
C ARG A 142 10.93 26.08 -1.57
N MET A 143 11.51 26.56 -0.48
CA MET A 143 10.88 26.50 0.83
C MET A 143 9.77 27.55 0.97
N MET A 144 9.88 28.69 0.30
CA MET A 144 8.84 29.73 0.28
C MET A 144 7.48 29.17 -0.18
N LEU A 145 6.43 29.53 0.55
CA LEU A 145 5.04 29.20 0.25
C LEU A 145 4.28 30.46 -0.13
N SER A 146 3.30 30.33 -1.05
CA SER A 146 2.36 31.41 -1.31
C SER A 146 1.45 31.62 -0.10
N GLU A 147 0.91 32.83 0.06
CA GLU A 147 -0.04 33.13 1.14
C GLU A 147 -1.29 32.24 1.08
N LEU A 148 -1.78 31.93 -0.12
CA LEU A 148 -2.89 30.98 -0.31
C LEU A 148 -2.51 29.56 0.15
N ALA A 149 -1.27 29.11 -0.10
CA ALA A 149 -0.79 27.83 0.39
C ALA A 149 -0.69 27.78 1.92
N LYS A 150 -0.26 28.88 2.56
CA LYS A 150 -0.24 28.99 4.03
C LYS A 150 -1.66 28.88 4.60
N LYS A 151 -2.63 29.63 4.05
CA LYS A 151 -4.05 29.57 4.44
C LYS A 151 -4.62 28.16 4.33
N PHE A 152 -4.38 27.47 3.21
CA PHE A 152 -4.83 26.09 3.01
C PHE A 152 -4.32 25.13 4.10
N ILE A 153 -3.01 25.15 4.39
CA ILE A 153 -2.42 24.25 5.39
C ILE A 153 -2.97 24.56 6.79
N ILE A 154 -3.10 25.84 7.13
CA ILE A 154 -3.65 26.26 8.43
C ILE A 154 -5.08 25.75 8.56
N GLN A 155 -5.93 26.00 7.56
CA GLN A 155 -7.33 25.62 7.59
C GLN A 155 -7.53 24.10 7.68
N ARG A 156 -6.73 23.33 6.93
CA ARG A 156 -6.67 21.87 7.01
C ARG A 156 -6.44 21.39 8.45
N GLU A 157 -5.44 21.94 9.14
CA GLU A 157 -5.10 21.53 10.51
C GLU A 157 -6.13 22.01 11.54
N LEU A 158 -6.73 23.19 11.34
CA LEU A 158 -7.83 23.67 12.17
C LEU A 158 -9.06 22.74 12.10
N HIS A 159 -9.39 22.21 10.92
CA HIS A 159 -10.47 21.21 10.78
C HIS A 159 -10.17 19.90 11.51
N VAL A 160 -8.89 19.47 11.51
CA VAL A 160 -8.46 18.31 12.30
C VAL A 160 -8.61 18.59 13.80
N ALA A 161 -8.22 19.78 14.26
CA ALA A 161 -8.33 20.20 15.67
C ALA A 161 -9.80 20.33 16.13
N ASN A 162 -10.71 20.68 15.23
CA ASN A 162 -12.13 20.80 15.54
C ASN A 162 -12.85 19.44 15.64
N SER A 163 -12.29 18.38 15.04
CA SER A 163 -12.98 17.08 14.95
C SER A 163 -12.68 16.15 16.13
N GLY A 164 -13.57 16.15 17.13
CA GLY A 164 -13.52 15.20 18.25
C GLY A 164 -13.65 13.73 17.82
N VAL A 165 -14.36 13.47 16.72
CA VAL A 165 -14.50 12.12 16.15
C VAL A 165 -13.15 11.60 15.66
N LEU A 166 -12.38 12.43 14.94
CA LEU A 166 -11.04 12.05 14.51
C LEU A 166 -10.12 11.83 15.72
N PHE A 167 -10.18 12.71 16.72
CA PHE A 167 -9.38 12.55 17.93
C PHE A 167 -9.65 11.22 18.66
N CYS A 168 -10.91 10.82 18.79
CA CYS A 168 -11.31 9.64 19.57
C CYS A 168 -11.24 8.31 18.81
N ALA A 169 -11.28 8.32 17.48
CA ALA A 169 -11.34 7.10 16.67
C ALA A 169 -10.22 6.08 16.97
N PRO A 170 -8.92 6.47 17.13
CA PRO A 170 -7.86 5.53 17.51
C PRO A 170 -8.07 4.89 18.88
N MET A 171 -8.62 5.64 19.86
CA MET A 171 -8.89 5.12 21.19
C MET A 171 -10.01 4.07 21.16
N PHE A 172 -11.12 4.37 20.47
CA PHE A 172 -12.23 3.44 20.34
C PHE A 172 -11.84 2.19 19.53
N ALA A 173 -11.05 2.33 18.48
CA ALA A 173 -10.52 1.19 17.73
C ALA A 173 -9.64 0.30 18.62
N TRP A 174 -8.77 0.87 19.45
CA TRP A 174 -7.99 0.09 20.40
C TRP A 174 -8.88 -0.66 21.41
N PHE A 175 -9.84 0.04 22.02
CA PHE A 175 -10.81 -0.58 22.93
C PHE A 175 -11.57 -1.73 22.26
N GLY A 176 -12.04 -1.54 21.03
CA GLY A 176 -12.75 -2.57 20.28
C GLY A 176 -11.87 -3.78 19.97
N ILE A 177 -10.66 -3.55 19.47
CA ILE A 177 -9.72 -4.62 19.08
C ILE A 177 -9.24 -5.41 20.30
N PHE A 178 -8.77 -4.74 21.35
CA PHE A 178 -8.27 -5.44 22.54
C PHE A 178 -9.39 -5.97 23.42
N GLY A 179 -10.56 -5.33 23.43
CA GLY A 179 -11.78 -5.84 24.07
C GLY A 179 -12.25 -7.14 23.42
N ALA A 180 -12.34 -7.18 22.09
CA ALA A 180 -12.59 -8.42 21.34
C ALA A 180 -11.47 -9.45 21.59
N GLY A 181 -10.21 -9.00 21.62
CA GLY A 181 -9.06 -9.84 21.95
C GLY A 181 -9.15 -10.48 23.34
N TYR A 182 -9.78 -9.83 24.33
CA TYR A 182 -10.00 -10.45 25.64
C TYR A 182 -10.97 -11.63 25.57
N ALA A 183 -12.01 -11.56 24.73
CA ALA A 183 -12.89 -12.70 24.47
C ALA A 183 -12.10 -13.88 23.87
N PHE A 184 -11.14 -13.58 22.98
CA PHE A 184 -10.17 -14.56 22.48
C PHE A 184 -9.28 -15.12 23.60
N VAL A 185 -8.76 -14.29 24.51
CA VAL A 185 -8.00 -14.77 25.69
C VAL A 185 -8.84 -15.72 26.53
N VAL A 186 -10.11 -15.40 26.80
CA VAL A 186 -11.00 -16.27 27.59
C VAL A 186 -11.22 -17.60 26.88
N GLY A 187 -11.46 -17.60 25.56
CA GLY A 187 -11.62 -18.82 24.75
C GLY A 187 -10.34 -19.66 24.65
N LEU A 188 -9.23 -19.05 24.20
CA LEU A 188 -7.93 -19.71 24.01
C LEU A 188 -7.29 -20.15 25.33
N SER A 189 -7.56 -19.45 26.43
CA SER A 189 -7.00 -19.82 27.75
C SER A 189 -7.44 -21.19 28.24
N LYS A 190 -8.57 -21.71 27.73
CA LYS A 190 -9.05 -23.07 28.01
C LYS A 190 -8.29 -24.15 27.23
N VAL A 191 -7.59 -23.77 26.17
CA VAL A 191 -6.94 -24.69 25.21
C VAL A 191 -5.43 -24.68 25.35
N ILE A 192 -4.81 -23.50 25.26
CA ILE A 192 -3.34 -23.34 25.25
C ILE A 192 -2.80 -22.73 26.55
N GLY A 193 -3.66 -22.56 27.55
CA GLY A 193 -3.35 -21.90 28.81
C GLY A 193 -3.40 -20.38 28.71
N VAL A 194 -3.59 -19.75 29.87
CA VAL A 194 -3.86 -18.30 29.98
C VAL A 194 -2.71 -17.43 29.47
N ALA A 195 -1.46 -17.85 29.70
CA ALA A 195 -0.27 -17.13 29.27
C ALA A 195 -0.15 -17.07 27.75
N ALA A 196 -0.16 -18.22 27.07
CA ALA A 196 -0.05 -18.29 25.62
C ALA A 196 -1.25 -17.62 24.92
N GLY A 197 -2.47 -17.84 25.42
CA GLY A 197 -3.68 -17.18 24.89
C GLY A 197 -3.61 -15.65 24.96
N SER A 198 -3.06 -15.10 26.05
CA SER A 198 -2.90 -13.65 26.22
C SER A 198 -1.84 -13.06 25.28
N ILE A 199 -0.73 -13.76 25.07
CA ILE A 199 0.33 -13.33 24.13
C ILE A 199 -0.19 -13.32 22.70
N VAL A 200 -0.84 -14.40 22.26
CA VAL A 200 -1.39 -14.50 20.89
C VAL A 200 -2.42 -13.41 20.64
N ALA A 201 -3.36 -13.19 21.58
CA ALA A 201 -4.36 -12.14 21.45
C ALA A 201 -3.72 -10.74 21.39
N ALA A 202 -2.68 -10.48 22.18
CA ALA A 202 -1.97 -9.20 22.16
C ALA A 202 -1.24 -8.97 20.84
N VAL A 203 -0.54 -9.98 20.29
CA VAL A 203 0.17 -9.86 19.00
C VAL A 203 -0.81 -9.60 17.87
N VAL A 204 -1.91 -10.36 17.80
CA VAL A 204 -2.95 -10.17 16.78
C VAL A 204 -3.59 -8.78 16.92
N GLY A 205 -3.89 -8.35 18.16
CA GLY A 205 -4.44 -7.03 18.45
C GLY A 205 -3.52 -5.89 18.00
N ILE A 206 -2.21 -5.99 18.28
CA ILE A 206 -1.20 -5.02 17.83
C ILE A 206 -1.14 -4.94 16.31
N CYS A 207 -1.11 -6.09 15.62
CA CYS A 207 -1.06 -6.14 14.15
C CYS A 207 -2.32 -5.53 13.53
N ALA A 208 -3.51 -5.87 14.04
CA ALA A 208 -4.77 -5.32 13.58
C ALA A 208 -4.84 -3.81 13.81
N PHE A 209 -4.44 -3.35 15.00
CA PHE A 209 -4.42 -1.92 15.32
C PHE A 209 -3.43 -1.15 14.44
N ARG A 210 -2.23 -1.69 14.19
CA ARG A 210 -1.24 -1.07 13.30
C ARG A 210 -1.79 -0.87 11.89
N GLN A 211 -2.49 -1.88 11.36
CA GLN A 211 -3.12 -1.77 10.04
C GLN A 211 -4.25 -0.74 10.02
N PHE A 212 -5.12 -0.77 11.04
CA PHE A 212 -6.17 0.24 11.22
C PHE A 212 -5.57 1.65 11.27
N TYR A 213 -4.56 1.88 12.11
CA TYR A 213 -3.97 3.20 12.33
C TYR A 213 -3.33 3.75 11.05
N LYS A 214 -2.68 2.90 10.24
CA LYS A 214 -2.12 3.29 8.94
C LYS A 214 -3.22 3.79 7.98
N THR A 215 -4.29 3.02 7.81
CA THR A 215 -5.42 3.39 6.95
C THR A 215 -6.14 4.63 7.47
N TYR A 216 -6.37 4.69 8.78
CA TYR A 216 -7.00 5.81 9.46
C TYR A 216 -6.20 7.11 9.29
N SER A 217 -4.86 7.07 9.39
CA SER A 217 -4.02 8.25 9.19
C SER A 217 -4.12 8.81 7.77
N LEU A 218 -4.21 7.95 6.75
CA LEU A 218 -4.41 8.38 5.36
C LEU A 218 -5.79 8.99 5.16
N TYR A 219 -6.83 8.35 5.71
CA TYR A 219 -8.19 8.88 5.69
C TYR A 219 -8.28 10.25 6.36
N LYS A 220 -7.65 10.41 7.53
CA LYS A 220 -7.60 11.68 8.28
C LYS A 220 -7.02 12.82 7.43
N ILE A 221 -5.90 12.56 6.74
CA ILE A 221 -5.25 13.56 5.87
C ILE A 221 -6.17 13.92 4.71
N LYS A 222 -6.70 12.92 3.99
CA LYS A 222 -7.58 13.15 2.85
C LYS A 222 -8.85 13.90 3.22
N TRP A 223 -9.48 13.53 4.34
CA TRP A 223 -10.67 14.21 4.85
C TRP A 223 -10.39 15.69 5.18
N ALA A 224 -9.23 15.98 5.78
CA ALA A 224 -8.84 17.35 6.11
C ALA A 224 -8.58 18.19 4.86
N ASP A 225 -7.91 17.61 3.86
CA ASP A 225 -7.67 18.26 2.56
C ASP A 225 -9.00 18.56 1.84
N GLU A 226 -9.92 17.59 1.78
CA GLU A 226 -11.25 17.77 1.20
C GLU A 226 -12.04 18.87 1.91
N LYS A 227 -12.04 18.88 3.26
CA LYS A 227 -12.75 19.90 4.04
C LYS A 227 -12.21 21.31 3.83
N ALA A 228 -10.89 21.49 3.77
CA ALA A 228 -10.29 22.79 3.50
C ALA A 228 -10.60 23.27 2.08
N VAL A 229 -10.56 22.38 1.08
CA VAL A 229 -10.85 22.72 -0.32
C VAL A 229 -12.34 23.04 -0.55
N GLU A 230 -13.26 22.39 0.17
CA GLU A 230 -14.70 22.63 0.07
C GLU A 230 -15.15 24.02 0.55
N MET A 231 -14.31 24.75 1.29
CA MET A 231 -14.68 26.06 1.84
C MET A 231 -14.78 27.15 0.78
N ASP A 232 -13.75 27.29 -0.05
CA ASP A 232 -13.68 28.30 -1.12
C ASP A 232 -12.63 27.92 -2.17
N SER A 233 -12.82 28.44 -3.38
CA SER A 233 -11.90 28.41 -4.51
C SER A 233 -10.48 28.89 -4.19
N GLU A 234 -10.32 29.83 -3.24
CA GLU A 234 -9.01 30.29 -2.76
C GLU A 234 -8.21 29.14 -2.13
N TYR A 235 -8.85 28.28 -1.34
CA TYR A 235 -8.19 27.13 -0.69
C TYR A 235 -7.86 26.03 -1.68
N LEU A 236 -8.66 25.85 -2.74
CA LEU A 236 -8.32 24.96 -3.85
C LEU A 236 -7.04 25.42 -4.55
N GLN A 237 -6.90 26.72 -4.81
CA GLN A 237 -5.68 27.27 -5.39
C GLN A 237 -4.51 27.17 -4.42
N GLY A 238 -4.74 27.45 -3.13
CA GLY A 238 -3.75 27.25 -2.07
C GLY A 238 -3.25 25.80 -1.96
N ALA A 239 -4.14 24.81 -2.09
CA ALA A 239 -3.78 23.40 -2.13
C ALA A 239 -2.87 23.08 -3.32
N ARG A 240 -3.24 23.56 -4.52
CA ARG A 240 -2.41 23.39 -5.73
C ARG A 240 -1.02 24.00 -5.55
N ASP A 241 -0.95 25.22 -5.03
CA ASP A 241 0.31 25.91 -4.77
C ASP A 241 1.18 25.15 -3.76
N TYR A 242 0.57 24.69 -2.66
CA TYR A 242 1.24 23.92 -1.62
C TYR A 242 1.83 22.62 -2.15
N PHE A 243 1.02 21.79 -2.83
CA PHE A 243 1.48 20.51 -3.37
C PHE A 243 2.52 20.70 -4.46
N ASN A 244 2.36 21.70 -5.35
CA ASN A 244 3.36 22.03 -6.35
C ASN A 244 4.69 22.47 -5.73
N SER A 245 4.65 23.32 -4.72
CA SER A 245 5.85 23.77 -4.01
C SER A 245 6.53 22.62 -3.29
N THR A 246 5.76 21.76 -2.63
CA THR A 246 6.26 20.55 -1.95
C THR A 246 6.90 19.55 -2.91
N MET A 247 6.28 19.27 -4.06
CA MET A 247 6.89 18.43 -5.10
C MET A 247 8.21 19.00 -5.61
N LYS A 248 8.28 20.32 -5.87
CA LYS A 248 9.52 20.99 -6.31
C LYS A 248 10.62 20.90 -5.25
N LEU A 249 10.28 21.13 -3.99
CA LEU A 249 11.19 20.99 -2.86
C LEU A 249 11.72 19.56 -2.74
N ASN A 250 10.83 18.57 -2.76
CA ASN A 250 11.18 17.16 -2.71
C ASN A 250 12.08 16.70 -3.86
N ARG A 251 11.86 17.21 -5.09
CA ARG A 251 12.77 16.94 -6.22
C ARG A 251 14.18 17.49 -5.98
N LEU A 252 14.31 18.66 -5.35
CA LEU A 252 15.62 19.20 -4.99
C LEU A 252 16.26 18.32 -3.92
N LEU A 253 15.53 17.99 -2.86
CA LEU A 253 16.00 17.13 -1.77
C LEU A 253 16.43 15.75 -2.27
N ARG A 254 15.73 15.20 -3.28
CA ARG A 254 16.12 13.95 -3.95
C ARG A 254 17.55 14.03 -4.50
N VAL A 255 17.94 15.18 -5.06
CA VAL A 255 19.28 15.41 -5.60
C VAL A 255 20.27 15.65 -4.46
N LEU A 256 19.92 16.48 -3.49
CA LEU A 256 20.81 16.86 -2.37
C LEU A 256 21.13 15.70 -1.43
N LEU A 257 20.16 14.83 -1.17
CA LEU A 257 20.33 13.64 -0.33
C LEU A 257 20.96 12.45 -1.09
N GLY A 258 21.27 12.62 -2.39
CA GLY A 258 21.90 11.59 -3.21
C GLY A 258 21.11 10.28 -3.22
N ASP A 259 21.77 9.18 -2.84
CA ASP A 259 21.16 7.84 -2.91
C ASP A 259 20.09 7.59 -1.84
N GLU A 260 20.08 8.32 -0.72
CA GLU A 260 18.99 8.30 0.24
C GLU A 260 17.75 9.02 -0.32
N GLY A 261 17.96 10.18 -0.95
CA GLY A 261 16.91 10.91 -1.65
C GLY A 261 16.27 10.11 -2.78
N LYS A 262 17.09 9.41 -3.60
CA LYS A 262 16.59 8.51 -4.66
C LYS A 262 15.78 7.33 -4.11
N ARG A 263 16.11 6.83 -2.92
CA ARG A 263 15.37 5.75 -2.23
C ARG A 263 14.01 6.24 -1.73
N ASN A 264 13.98 7.42 -1.11
CA ASN A 264 12.83 7.90 -0.34
C ASN A 264 11.90 8.85 -1.10
N ILE A 265 12.32 9.46 -2.21
CA ILE A 265 11.54 10.43 -2.98
C ILE A 265 11.50 9.99 -4.44
N ALA A 266 10.37 10.13 -5.13
CA ALA A 266 10.17 9.79 -6.54
C ALA A 266 10.64 10.91 -7.47
N LYS A 267 10.80 10.64 -8.78
CA LYS A 267 11.34 11.64 -9.72
C LYS A 267 10.39 12.84 -9.87
N ASN A 268 9.09 12.62 -9.64
CA ASN A 268 8.06 13.64 -9.65
C ASN A 268 7.98 14.45 -8.34
N GLY A 269 8.74 14.11 -7.29
CA GLY A 269 8.71 14.81 -6.01
C GLY A 269 7.81 14.19 -4.95
N ASP A 270 7.12 13.09 -5.25
CA ASP A 270 6.33 12.40 -4.23
C ASP A 270 7.25 11.65 -3.27
N CYS A 271 6.97 11.70 -1.96
CA CYS A 271 7.57 10.78 -1.02
C CYS A 271 7.21 9.35 -1.45
N ARG A 272 8.21 8.50 -1.68
CA ARG A 272 8.02 7.12 -2.13
C ARG A 272 7.40 6.30 -1.00
N PHE A 273 6.06 6.30 -0.94
CA PHE A 273 5.35 5.05 -0.68
C PHE A 273 5.39 4.20 -1.95
N SER A 274 6.49 3.47 -2.09
CA SER A 274 6.75 2.31 -2.96
C SER A 274 6.05 2.14 -4.33
N VAL A 275 5.83 3.17 -5.16
CA VAL A 275 5.35 2.94 -6.54
C VAL A 275 6.10 3.79 -7.57
N GLU A 276 6.47 3.21 -8.73
CA GLU A 276 7.04 3.95 -9.88
C GLU A 276 5.96 4.11 -10.96
N THR A 277 5.84 5.31 -11.53
CA THR A 277 4.86 5.61 -12.58
C THR A 277 5.19 4.84 -13.86
N LEU A 278 4.17 4.41 -14.60
CA LEU A 278 4.35 3.77 -15.91
C LEU A 278 5.11 4.69 -16.88
N PRO A 279 6.05 4.15 -17.67
CA PRO A 279 6.60 4.82 -18.85
C PRO A 279 5.50 5.28 -19.81
N LEU A 280 5.72 6.39 -20.53
CA LEU A 280 4.73 6.98 -21.45
C LEU A 280 4.20 5.98 -22.48
N ARG A 281 5.08 5.13 -23.04
CA ARG A 281 4.72 4.06 -23.98
C ARG A 281 3.69 3.10 -23.37
N LEU A 282 3.98 2.58 -22.18
CA LEU A 282 3.09 1.64 -21.49
C LEU A 282 1.79 2.32 -21.05
N LYS A 283 1.86 3.58 -20.64
CA LYS A 283 0.67 4.36 -20.29
C LYS A 283 -0.29 4.48 -21.49
N LYS A 284 0.23 4.77 -22.68
CA LYS A 284 -0.58 4.86 -23.91
C LYS A 284 -1.25 3.51 -24.24
N ILE A 285 -0.48 2.42 -24.22
CA ILE A 285 -1.02 1.07 -24.47
C ILE A 285 -2.12 0.74 -23.47
N ALA A 286 -1.90 1.05 -22.19
CA ALA A 286 -2.84 0.72 -21.15
C ALA A 286 -4.12 1.56 -21.19
N GLU A 287 -4.04 2.83 -21.60
CA GLU A 287 -5.21 3.69 -21.86
C GLU A 287 -6.03 3.18 -23.06
N GLU A 288 -5.37 2.73 -24.13
CA GLU A 288 -6.03 2.13 -25.30
C GLU A 288 -6.77 0.84 -24.93
N GLU A 289 -6.13 -0.08 -24.20
CA GLU A 289 -6.78 -1.34 -23.80
C GLU A 289 -7.85 -1.14 -22.72
N TYR A 290 -7.69 -0.13 -21.85
CA TYR A 290 -8.74 0.26 -20.93
C TYR A 290 -9.97 0.81 -21.66
N ALA A 291 -9.79 1.65 -22.69
CA ALA A 291 -10.90 2.15 -23.50
C ALA A 291 -11.62 1.01 -24.23
N ARG A 292 -10.86 0.06 -24.81
CA ARG A 292 -11.40 -1.14 -25.45
C ARG A 292 -12.21 -1.99 -24.48
N PHE A 293 -11.69 -2.19 -23.27
CA PHE A 293 -12.37 -2.93 -22.21
C PHE A 293 -13.71 -2.28 -21.83
N LEU A 294 -13.73 -0.95 -21.66
CA LEU A 294 -14.96 -0.21 -21.35
C LEU A 294 -16.02 -0.36 -22.45
N GLU A 295 -15.60 -0.31 -23.72
CA GLU A 295 -16.49 -0.48 -24.87
C GLU A 295 -17.06 -1.91 -24.92
N THR A 296 -16.20 -2.92 -24.75
CA THR A 296 -16.57 -4.34 -24.83
C THR A 296 -17.52 -4.74 -23.70
N GLU A 297 -17.26 -4.28 -22.47
CA GLU A 297 -18.07 -4.60 -21.28
C GLU A 297 -19.21 -3.59 -21.04
N SER A 298 -19.41 -2.63 -21.95
CA SER A 298 -20.42 -1.57 -21.82
C SER A 298 -20.35 -0.80 -20.48
N ARG A 299 -19.13 -0.45 -20.05
CA ARG A 299 -18.85 0.20 -18.75
C ARG A 299 -18.58 1.69 -18.86
N VAL A 300 -18.88 2.41 -17.78
CA VAL A 300 -18.57 3.84 -17.65
C VAL A 300 -17.25 4.01 -16.86
N PRO A 301 -16.35 4.94 -17.24
CA PRO A 301 -15.08 5.14 -16.54
C PRO A 301 -15.18 5.36 -15.03
N LYS A 302 -16.28 5.96 -14.58
CA LYS A 302 -16.57 6.21 -13.15
C LYS A 302 -16.72 4.91 -12.34
N ASP A 303 -17.14 3.84 -12.99
CA ASP A 303 -17.45 2.57 -12.33
C ASP A 303 -16.29 1.57 -12.41
N ALA A 304 -15.26 1.86 -13.23
CA ALA A 304 -14.09 0.99 -13.42
C ALA A 304 -12.79 1.78 -13.20
N VAL A 305 -12.49 2.15 -11.95
CA VAL A 305 -11.27 2.90 -11.61
C VAL A 305 -10.06 1.98 -11.64
N VAL A 306 -9.05 2.31 -12.46
CA VAL A 306 -7.79 1.55 -12.56
C VAL A 306 -6.60 2.47 -12.34
N THR A 307 -5.64 2.01 -11.53
CA THR A 307 -4.34 2.66 -11.37
C THR A 307 -3.22 1.66 -11.66
N GLN A 308 -2.46 1.90 -12.71
CA GLN A 308 -1.35 1.02 -13.09
C GLN A 308 0.01 1.65 -12.82
N HIS A 309 0.98 0.81 -12.53
CA HIS A 309 2.33 1.21 -12.18
C HIS A 309 3.36 0.15 -12.58
N ILE A 310 4.64 0.52 -12.59
CA ILE A 310 5.72 -0.45 -12.83
C ILE A 310 6.17 -1.06 -11.50
N GLY A 311 6.33 -2.38 -11.48
CA GLY A 311 6.91 -3.13 -10.38
C GLY A 311 8.37 -2.78 -10.16
N LYS A 312 8.82 -2.79 -8.90
CA LYS A 312 10.21 -2.45 -8.53
C LYS A 312 11.10 -3.67 -8.35
N VAL A 313 10.50 -4.80 -8.04
CA VAL A 313 11.21 -6.03 -7.71
C VAL A 313 11.59 -6.72 -9.02
N LEU A 314 12.88 -6.95 -9.16
CA LEU A 314 13.44 -7.51 -10.39
C LEU A 314 13.07 -8.99 -10.59
N GLY A 315 12.72 -9.68 -9.50
CA GLY A 315 12.27 -11.07 -9.47
C GLY A 315 10.77 -11.28 -9.71
N ASP A 316 9.97 -10.21 -9.77
CA ASP A 316 8.55 -10.31 -10.05
C ASP A 316 8.34 -10.32 -11.57
N TYR A 317 8.03 -11.49 -12.10
CA TYR A 317 7.86 -11.72 -13.55
C TYR A 317 6.41 -11.77 -14.02
N GLU A 318 5.46 -11.68 -13.10
CA GLU A 318 4.03 -11.58 -13.35
C GLU A 318 3.51 -10.22 -12.87
N THR A 319 2.33 -9.83 -13.33
CA THR A 319 1.62 -8.67 -12.82
C THR A 319 1.10 -8.93 -11.41
N VAL A 320 1.14 -7.91 -10.56
CA VAL A 320 0.64 -7.99 -9.18
C VAL A 320 -0.53 -7.04 -9.04
N ALA A 321 -1.72 -7.58 -8.87
CA ALA A 321 -2.94 -6.82 -8.76
C ALA A 321 -3.50 -6.80 -7.33
N ALA A 322 -4.03 -5.67 -6.92
CA ALA A 322 -4.73 -5.49 -5.66
C ALA A 322 -6.01 -4.67 -5.89
N GLY A 323 -7.14 -5.14 -5.38
CA GLY A 323 -8.44 -4.52 -5.61
C GLY A 323 -9.26 -5.23 -6.68
N SER A 324 -10.32 -4.56 -7.12
CA SER A 324 -11.30 -5.05 -8.09
C SER A 324 -11.96 -3.86 -8.78
N LEU A 325 -12.35 -4.04 -10.04
CA LEU A 325 -13.14 -3.05 -10.77
C LEU A 325 -14.56 -2.92 -10.20
N GLY A 326 -15.06 -3.93 -9.51
CA GLY A 326 -16.39 -3.93 -8.88
C GLY A 326 -16.50 -3.14 -7.57
N VAL A 327 -15.44 -2.44 -7.12
CA VAL A 327 -15.45 -1.63 -5.89
C VAL A 327 -14.97 -0.21 -6.14
N ARG A 328 -15.47 0.75 -5.34
CA ARG A 328 -15.13 2.18 -5.49
C ARG A 328 -13.65 2.52 -5.32
N THR A 329 -12.89 1.69 -4.60
CA THR A 329 -11.44 1.87 -4.46
C THR A 329 -10.68 1.51 -5.73
N GLY A 330 -11.33 0.81 -6.66
CA GLY A 330 -10.76 0.42 -7.94
C GLY A 330 -9.73 -0.71 -7.86
N LEU A 331 -9.06 -0.89 -8.99
CA LEU A 331 -8.03 -1.88 -9.23
C LEU A 331 -6.65 -1.21 -9.32
N HIS A 332 -5.69 -1.68 -8.54
CA HIS A 332 -4.29 -1.30 -8.61
C HIS A 332 -3.47 -2.44 -9.21
N VAL A 333 -2.79 -2.19 -10.33
CA VAL A 333 -1.97 -3.22 -11.04
C VAL A 333 -0.52 -2.78 -11.14
N ALA A 334 0.38 -3.61 -10.63
CA ALA A 334 1.81 -3.51 -10.83
C ALA A 334 2.22 -4.38 -12.01
N VAL A 335 2.66 -3.76 -13.09
CA VAL A 335 3.19 -4.43 -14.28
C VAL A 335 4.62 -4.90 -13.99
N PRO A 336 5.07 -6.09 -14.43
CA PRO A 336 6.42 -6.54 -14.11
C PRO A 336 7.48 -5.56 -14.60
N PHE A 337 8.55 -5.42 -13.81
CA PHE A 337 9.63 -4.45 -14.03
C PHE A 337 10.18 -4.47 -15.46
N HIS A 338 10.29 -5.67 -16.05
CA HIS A 338 10.90 -5.86 -17.36
C HIS A 338 10.03 -5.36 -18.52
N ALA A 339 8.74 -5.15 -18.31
CA ALA A 339 7.83 -4.62 -19.34
C ALA A 339 8.24 -3.23 -19.86
N GLN A 340 9.08 -2.50 -19.11
CA GLN A 340 9.57 -1.19 -19.55
C GLN A 340 10.58 -1.26 -20.70
N PHE A 341 11.23 -2.41 -20.92
CA PHE A 341 12.29 -2.54 -21.92
C PHE A 341 11.74 -2.71 -23.33
N GLU A 342 12.38 -2.05 -24.29
CA GLU A 342 11.99 -2.11 -25.70
C GLU A 342 12.88 -3.04 -26.51
N ASN A 343 14.16 -3.12 -26.16
CA ASN A 343 15.14 -3.93 -26.86
C ASN A 343 16.13 -4.57 -25.89
N VAL A 344 16.90 -5.53 -26.40
CA VAL A 344 17.82 -6.34 -25.60
C VAL A 344 19.00 -5.51 -25.11
N GLU A 345 19.42 -4.54 -25.92
CA GLU A 345 20.51 -3.63 -25.61
C GLU A 345 20.19 -2.80 -24.36
N GLN A 346 18.98 -2.26 -24.26
CA GLN A 346 18.49 -1.53 -23.08
C GLN A 346 18.50 -2.42 -21.83
N VAL A 347 18.11 -3.69 -21.97
CA VAL A 347 18.13 -4.66 -20.86
C VAL A 347 19.57 -4.87 -20.38
N LEU A 348 20.48 -5.19 -21.29
CA LEU A 348 21.88 -5.45 -20.98
C LEU A 348 22.59 -4.22 -20.42
N GLU A 349 22.34 -3.04 -21.00
CA GLU A 349 22.86 -1.77 -20.51
C GLU A 349 22.34 -1.46 -19.11
N TYR A 350 21.05 -1.66 -18.86
CA TYR A 350 20.46 -1.46 -17.53
C TYR A 350 21.13 -2.35 -16.48
N PHE A 351 21.32 -3.63 -16.78
CA PHE A 351 21.94 -4.58 -15.84
C PHE A 351 23.42 -4.31 -15.62
N ARG A 352 24.16 -3.94 -16.66
CA ARG A 352 25.58 -3.53 -16.58
C ARG A 352 25.76 -2.26 -15.77
N ASN A 353 24.99 -1.21 -16.06
CA ASN A 353 25.12 0.09 -15.39
C ASN A 353 24.80 0.03 -13.89
N ARG A 354 24.05 -0.98 -13.46
CA ARG A 354 23.69 -1.19 -12.05
C ARG A 354 24.49 -2.28 -11.34
N ASN A 355 25.45 -2.92 -12.02
CA ASN A 355 26.24 -4.04 -11.49
C ASN A 355 25.36 -5.12 -10.83
N ILE A 356 24.28 -5.52 -11.51
CA ILE A 356 23.35 -6.54 -10.99
C ILE A 356 23.86 -7.91 -11.44
N ASP A 357 24.64 -8.57 -10.59
CA ASP A 357 25.23 -9.87 -10.93
C ASP A 357 24.39 -11.06 -10.41
N ALA A 358 23.28 -10.77 -9.73
CA ALA A 358 22.34 -11.79 -9.27
C ALA A 358 20.90 -11.27 -9.24
N ILE A 359 19.95 -12.15 -9.52
CA ILE A 359 18.51 -11.88 -9.45
C ILE A 359 17.88 -12.76 -8.37
N ASP A 360 17.07 -12.16 -7.50
CA ASP A 360 16.25 -12.92 -6.55
C ASP A 360 15.06 -13.55 -7.28
N PHE A 361 14.94 -14.87 -7.25
CA PHE A 361 13.83 -15.60 -7.83
C PHE A 361 13.39 -16.73 -6.90
N LEU A 362 12.11 -16.72 -6.51
CA LEU A 362 11.52 -17.68 -5.56
C LEU A 362 12.31 -17.82 -4.24
N GLY A 363 12.90 -16.71 -3.77
CA GLY A 363 13.69 -16.64 -2.53
C GLY A 363 15.13 -17.17 -2.67
N THR A 364 15.60 -17.39 -3.90
CA THR A 364 16.95 -17.84 -4.21
C THR A 364 17.65 -16.79 -5.07
N LYS A 365 18.87 -16.39 -4.68
CA LYS A 365 19.70 -15.48 -5.48
C LYS A 365 20.38 -16.24 -6.61
N VAL A 366 19.90 -16.05 -7.83
CA VAL A 366 20.43 -16.67 -9.04
C VAL A 366 21.58 -15.80 -9.58
N PRO A 367 22.83 -16.28 -9.60
CA PRO A 367 23.95 -15.52 -10.16
C PRO A 367 23.87 -15.51 -11.69
N ILE A 368 23.94 -14.33 -12.30
CA ILE A 368 23.80 -14.19 -13.76
C ILE A 368 25.02 -13.50 -14.35
N GLN A 369 25.60 -14.14 -15.35
CA GLN A 369 26.67 -13.58 -16.16
C GLN A 369 26.11 -13.07 -17.48
N TRP A 370 25.85 -11.76 -17.56
CA TRP A 370 25.22 -11.12 -18.72
C TRP A 370 26.00 -11.22 -20.03
N ASN A 371 27.31 -11.50 -19.97
CA ASN A 371 28.18 -11.62 -21.15
C ASN A 371 28.15 -13.03 -21.77
N THR A 372 27.39 -13.97 -21.21
CA THR A 372 27.26 -15.35 -21.72
C THR A 372 26.07 -15.47 -22.68
N PRO A 373 26.04 -16.49 -23.56
CA PRO A 373 24.87 -16.76 -24.40
C PRO A 373 23.57 -16.90 -23.58
N SER A 374 23.63 -17.57 -22.42
CA SER A 374 22.50 -17.71 -21.49
C SER A 374 22.06 -16.37 -20.89
N GLY A 375 23.00 -15.45 -20.62
CA GLY A 375 22.70 -14.09 -20.17
C GLY A 375 22.00 -13.26 -21.23
N THR A 376 22.46 -13.34 -22.49
CA THR A 376 21.80 -12.68 -23.63
C THR A 376 20.42 -13.27 -23.91
N GLU A 377 20.26 -14.59 -23.81
CA GLU A 377 18.99 -15.27 -23.99
C GLU A 377 17.98 -14.93 -22.88
N LEU A 378 18.47 -14.79 -21.65
CA LEU A 378 17.68 -14.27 -20.54
C LEU A 378 17.26 -12.81 -20.77
N ALA A 379 18.17 -11.96 -21.25
CA ALA A 379 17.86 -10.57 -21.61
C ALA A 379 16.79 -10.47 -22.71
N LEU A 380 16.90 -11.31 -23.76
CA LEU A 380 15.90 -11.44 -24.82
C LEU A 380 14.51 -11.77 -24.28
N SER A 381 14.45 -12.65 -23.29
CA SER A 381 13.18 -13.05 -22.69
C SER A 381 12.55 -11.97 -21.79
N PHE A 382 13.28 -10.91 -21.43
CA PHE A 382 12.72 -9.75 -20.71
C PHE A 382 12.04 -8.72 -21.62
N VAL A 383 12.33 -8.73 -22.91
CA VAL A 383 11.70 -7.82 -23.88
C VAL A 383 10.35 -8.40 -24.30
N LEU A 384 9.28 -7.61 -24.24
CA LEU A 384 7.94 -8.01 -24.69
C LEU A 384 7.52 -7.16 -25.89
N SER A 385 6.89 -7.76 -26.89
CA SER A 385 6.25 -7.01 -27.98
C SER A 385 5.08 -6.17 -27.48
N GLU A 386 4.65 -5.19 -28.29
CA GLU A 386 3.44 -4.42 -27.98
C GLU A 386 2.19 -5.32 -27.90
N ASN A 387 2.11 -6.36 -28.73
CA ASN A 387 1.01 -7.34 -28.69
C ASN A 387 0.96 -8.07 -27.34
N ALA A 388 2.12 -8.51 -26.83
CA ALA A 388 2.21 -9.15 -25.52
C ALA A 388 1.84 -8.19 -24.37
N LEU A 389 2.23 -6.92 -24.48
CA LEU A 389 1.86 -5.88 -23.52
C LEU A 389 0.35 -5.58 -23.53
N ARG A 390 -0.26 -5.47 -24.72
CA ARG A 390 -1.71 -5.28 -24.88
C ARG A 390 -2.51 -6.42 -24.25
N PHE A 391 -2.14 -7.66 -24.58
CA PHE A 391 -2.73 -8.86 -23.97
C PHE A 391 -2.62 -8.83 -22.45
N MET A 392 -1.44 -8.53 -21.90
CA MET A 392 -1.21 -8.48 -20.47
C MET A 392 -2.11 -7.45 -19.76
N PHE A 393 -2.26 -6.25 -20.32
CA PHE A 393 -3.12 -5.21 -19.75
C PHE A 393 -4.59 -5.61 -19.78
N LEU A 394 -5.08 -6.10 -20.92
CA LEU A 394 -6.49 -6.47 -21.08
C LEU A 394 -6.87 -7.65 -20.19
N ARG A 395 -6.00 -8.66 -20.11
CA ARG A 395 -6.16 -9.83 -19.23
C ARG A 395 -6.28 -9.44 -17.77
N ASP A 396 -5.45 -8.52 -17.29
CA ASP A 396 -5.50 -8.08 -15.90
C ASP A 396 -6.81 -7.36 -15.56
N LEU A 397 -7.43 -6.66 -16.53
CA LEU A 397 -8.75 -6.05 -16.36
C LEU A 397 -9.83 -7.12 -16.23
N HIS A 398 -9.89 -8.09 -17.14
CA HIS A 398 -10.87 -9.18 -17.08
C HIS A 398 -10.70 -10.07 -15.83
N ALA A 399 -9.46 -10.35 -15.41
CA ALA A 399 -9.18 -11.15 -14.21
C ALA A 399 -9.67 -10.48 -12.91
N HIS A 400 -9.82 -9.16 -12.90
CA HIS A 400 -10.20 -8.38 -11.73
C HIS A 400 -11.54 -7.66 -11.87
N ASP A 401 -12.33 -8.05 -12.87
CA ASP A 401 -13.53 -7.31 -13.23
C ASP A 401 -14.64 -7.39 -12.17
N GLY A 402 -14.90 -8.60 -11.68
CA GLY A 402 -15.96 -8.85 -10.70
C GLY A 402 -15.54 -8.61 -9.24
N TYR A 403 -16.53 -8.36 -8.37
CA TYR A 403 -16.36 -8.26 -6.90
C TYR A 403 -15.72 -9.51 -6.28
N ALA A 404 -15.94 -10.67 -6.91
CA ALA A 404 -15.38 -11.93 -6.49
C ALA A 404 -13.84 -11.92 -6.48
N SER A 405 -13.18 -11.17 -7.37
CA SER A 405 -11.70 -11.09 -7.39
C SER A 405 -11.10 -10.54 -6.09
N LEU A 406 -11.87 -9.70 -5.37
CA LEU A 406 -11.50 -9.14 -4.07
C LEU A 406 -12.01 -9.98 -2.89
N ALA A 407 -13.29 -10.31 -2.89
CA ALA A 407 -13.98 -10.78 -1.69
C ALA A 407 -14.03 -12.30 -1.56
N GLN A 408 -13.83 -13.07 -2.64
CA GLN A 408 -14.10 -14.51 -2.65
C GLN A 408 -13.30 -15.28 -1.60
N ARG A 409 -12.03 -14.93 -1.39
CA ARG A 409 -11.19 -15.57 -0.36
C ARG A 409 -11.70 -15.29 1.06
N SER A 410 -12.13 -14.07 1.31
CA SER A 410 -12.66 -13.65 2.61
C SER A 410 -14.04 -14.24 2.88
N ILE A 411 -14.91 -14.25 1.87
CA ILE A 411 -16.25 -14.85 1.93
C ILE A 411 -16.13 -16.36 2.15
N SER A 412 -15.30 -17.05 1.35
CA SER A 412 -15.07 -18.49 1.50
C SER A 412 -14.52 -18.82 2.89
N TRP A 413 -13.55 -18.06 3.39
CA TRP A 413 -13.03 -18.24 4.75
C TRP A 413 -14.11 -18.04 5.82
N ALA A 414 -14.92 -16.98 5.71
CA ALA A 414 -16.02 -16.73 6.65
C ALA A 414 -17.05 -17.88 6.63
N THR A 415 -17.38 -18.41 5.45
CA THR A 415 -18.29 -19.54 5.28
C THR A 415 -17.74 -20.81 5.91
N TRP A 416 -16.51 -21.21 5.57
CA TRP A 416 -15.88 -22.43 6.09
C TRP A 416 -15.65 -22.37 7.62
N THR A 417 -15.29 -21.21 8.15
CA THR A 417 -15.13 -21.02 9.60
C THR A 417 -16.47 -21.00 10.34
N SER A 418 -17.54 -20.51 9.72
CA SER A 418 -18.89 -20.58 10.27
C SER A 418 -19.37 -22.03 10.38
N PHE A 419 -19.23 -22.82 9.30
CA PHE A 419 -19.53 -24.25 9.33
C PHE A 419 -18.69 -24.98 10.38
N THR A 420 -17.38 -24.72 10.42
CA THR A 420 -16.48 -25.27 11.44
C THR A 420 -16.98 -25.00 12.85
N SER A 421 -17.44 -23.77 13.13
CA SER A 421 -17.94 -23.38 14.44
C SER A 421 -19.25 -24.10 14.79
N ILE A 422 -20.17 -24.24 13.83
CA ILE A 422 -21.43 -24.97 14.01
C ILE A 422 -21.18 -26.46 14.26
N PHE A 423 -20.33 -27.11 13.45
CA PHE A 423 -20.01 -28.52 13.61
C PHE A 423 -19.22 -28.79 14.88
N THR A 424 -18.28 -27.91 15.24
CA THR A 424 -17.57 -28.01 16.52
C THR A 424 -18.55 -27.92 17.68
N TYR A 425 -19.48 -26.96 17.66
CA TYR A 425 -20.51 -26.83 18.69
C TYR A 425 -21.39 -28.09 18.78
N TRP A 426 -21.88 -28.60 17.64
CA TRP A 426 -22.74 -29.78 17.60
C TRP A 426 -22.02 -31.05 18.08
N LEU A 427 -20.81 -31.33 17.61
CA LEU A 427 -20.05 -32.54 17.98
C LEU A 427 -19.59 -32.50 19.45
N HIS A 428 -19.16 -31.33 19.91
CA HIS A 428 -18.68 -31.15 21.27
C HIS A 428 -19.82 -31.15 22.30
N ASN A 429 -20.92 -30.41 22.02
CA ASN A 429 -21.98 -30.18 22.99
C ASN A 429 -23.16 -31.15 22.85
N SER A 430 -23.60 -31.43 21.62
CA SER A 430 -24.79 -32.27 21.38
C SER A 430 -24.44 -33.75 21.31
N ALA A 431 -23.41 -34.12 20.53
CA ALA A 431 -23.00 -35.52 20.37
C ALA A 431 -22.09 -36.03 21.51
N LYS A 432 -21.59 -35.12 22.37
CA LYS A 432 -20.62 -35.40 23.45
C LYS A 432 -19.44 -36.28 23.02
N ILE A 433 -19.04 -36.19 21.75
CA ILE A 433 -17.91 -36.95 21.24
C ILE A 433 -16.66 -36.51 21.99
N CYS A 434 -15.88 -37.49 22.48
CA CYS A 434 -14.75 -37.27 23.38
C CYS A 434 -15.10 -36.58 24.73
N GLY A 435 -16.33 -36.77 25.23
CA GLY A 435 -16.71 -36.50 26.62
C GLY A 435 -16.98 -35.04 26.97
N GLY A 436 -17.13 -34.14 25.99
CA GLY A 436 -17.47 -32.72 26.24
C GLY A 436 -16.42 -31.94 27.04
N THR A 437 -15.17 -32.40 27.06
CA THR A 437 -14.08 -31.76 27.79
C THR A 437 -13.44 -30.61 26.99
N ALA A 438 -12.75 -29.68 27.65
CA ALA A 438 -12.02 -28.61 26.95
C ALA A 438 -11.00 -29.15 25.93
N MET A 439 -10.39 -30.31 26.22
CA MET A 439 -9.50 -31.00 25.30
C MET A 439 -10.24 -31.55 24.07
N SER A 440 -11.46 -32.06 24.23
CA SER A 440 -12.24 -32.50 23.06
C SER A 440 -12.64 -31.34 22.17
N PHE A 441 -13.02 -30.19 22.75
CA PHE A 441 -13.26 -28.97 21.98
C PHE A 441 -12.02 -28.56 21.18
N ALA A 442 -10.85 -28.52 21.83
CA ALA A 442 -9.60 -28.15 21.19
C ALA A 442 -9.24 -29.06 20.00
N VAL A 443 -9.35 -30.38 20.19
CA VAL A 443 -9.04 -31.36 19.15
C VAL A 443 -10.02 -31.26 17.98
N ILE A 444 -11.33 -31.22 18.27
CA ILE A 444 -12.38 -31.11 17.25
C ILE A 444 -12.22 -29.79 16.48
N TYR A 445 -12.08 -28.67 17.19
CA TYR A 445 -11.93 -27.36 16.58
C TYR A 445 -10.68 -27.28 15.70
N THR A 446 -9.54 -27.80 16.17
CA THR A 446 -8.29 -27.79 15.37
C THR A 446 -8.43 -28.62 14.09
N LEU A 447 -9.09 -29.78 14.17
CA LEU A 447 -9.35 -30.62 13.00
C LEU A 447 -10.24 -29.90 11.98
N PHE A 448 -11.36 -29.32 12.42
CA PHE A 448 -12.26 -28.61 11.51
C PHE A 448 -11.68 -27.30 10.98
N VAL A 449 -10.92 -26.54 11.78
CA VAL A 449 -10.22 -25.35 11.29
C VAL A 449 -9.16 -25.73 10.26
N SER A 450 -8.45 -26.85 10.45
CA SER A 450 -7.50 -27.36 9.46
C SER A 450 -8.20 -27.77 8.16
N ALA A 451 -9.35 -28.44 8.27
CA ALA A 451 -10.19 -28.78 7.12
C ALA A 451 -10.74 -27.53 6.42
N ALA A 452 -11.20 -26.53 7.16
CA ALA A 452 -11.65 -25.24 6.63
C ALA A 452 -10.52 -24.47 5.96
N TRP A 453 -9.32 -24.48 6.53
CA TRP A 453 -8.15 -23.86 5.92
C TRP A 453 -7.79 -24.56 4.60
N PHE A 454 -7.78 -25.89 4.59
CA PHE A 454 -7.54 -26.67 3.37
C PHE A 454 -8.62 -26.40 2.32
N ALA A 455 -9.91 -26.47 2.68
CA ALA A 455 -11.03 -26.24 1.79
C ALA A 455 -11.05 -24.81 1.24
N ASN A 456 -10.79 -23.81 2.08
CA ASN A 456 -10.66 -22.41 1.65
C ASN A 456 -9.47 -22.22 0.69
N LYS A 457 -8.33 -22.88 0.95
CA LYS A 457 -7.18 -22.85 0.04
C LYS A 457 -7.53 -23.47 -1.31
N GLN A 458 -8.11 -24.67 -1.33
CA GLN A 458 -8.53 -25.34 -2.58
C GLN A 458 -9.58 -24.54 -3.34
N TRP A 459 -10.55 -23.95 -2.64
CA TRP A 459 -11.56 -23.07 -3.25
C TRP A 459 -10.94 -21.82 -3.87
N TYR A 460 -9.98 -21.21 -3.18
CA TYR A 460 -9.24 -20.07 -3.70
C TYR A 460 -8.43 -20.44 -4.95
N ASP A 461 -7.72 -21.57 -4.91
CA ASP A 461 -6.89 -22.04 -6.02
C ASP A 461 -7.77 -22.36 -7.26
N LEU A 462 -8.91 -23.04 -7.07
CA LEU A 462 -9.89 -23.30 -8.13
C LEU A 462 -10.47 -22.01 -8.71
N TYR A 463 -10.86 -21.07 -7.85
CA TYR A 463 -11.41 -19.79 -8.30
C TYR A 463 -10.38 -18.99 -9.11
N ARG A 464 -9.13 -18.95 -8.66
CA ARG A 464 -8.04 -18.31 -9.40
C ARG A 464 -7.81 -19.00 -10.74
N TYR A 465 -7.78 -20.33 -10.76
CA TYR A 465 -7.72 -21.10 -12.01
C TYR A 465 -8.81 -20.72 -13.02
N VAL A 466 -10.07 -20.74 -12.60
CA VAL A 466 -11.19 -20.40 -13.49
C VAL A 466 -11.10 -18.95 -13.96
N THR A 467 -10.73 -18.03 -13.07
CA THR A 467 -10.64 -16.60 -13.39
C THR A 467 -9.50 -16.31 -14.35
N ASP A 468 -8.31 -16.90 -14.12
CA ASP A 468 -7.12 -16.68 -14.94
C ASP A 468 -7.33 -17.27 -16.35
N VAL A 469 -7.87 -18.49 -16.46
CA VAL A 469 -8.19 -19.13 -17.75
C VAL A 469 -9.28 -18.36 -18.50
N HIS A 470 -10.31 -17.88 -17.81
CA HIS A 470 -11.36 -17.06 -18.42
C HIS A 470 -10.80 -15.74 -18.95
N ALA A 471 -10.02 -15.02 -18.12
CA ALA A 471 -9.41 -13.75 -18.49
C ALA A 471 -8.46 -13.90 -19.67
N ASP A 472 -7.64 -14.96 -19.69
CA ASP A 472 -6.77 -15.30 -20.82
C ASP A 472 -7.57 -15.56 -22.09
N SER A 473 -8.60 -16.39 -22.00
CA SER A 473 -9.43 -16.77 -23.15
C SER A 473 -10.16 -15.57 -23.76
N VAL A 474 -10.78 -14.72 -22.94
CA VAL A 474 -11.50 -13.53 -23.41
C VAL A 474 -10.53 -12.52 -24.05
N SER A 475 -9.38 -12.30 -23.39
CA SER A 475 -8.36 -11.38 -23.92
C SER A 475 -7.77 -11.88 -25.23
N ALA A 476 -7.49 -13.17 -25.35
CA ALA A 476 -6.95 -13.77 -26.57
C ALA A 476 -7.93 -13.69 -27.74
N ARG A 477 -9.24 -13.86 -27.47
CA ARG A 477 -10.31 -13.79 -28.48
C ARG A 477 -10.64 -12.37 -28.93
N THR A 478 -10.11 -11.35 -28.26
CA THR A 478 -10.36 -9.95 -28.60
C THR A 478 -9.78 -9.58 -29.96
N SER A 479 -8.59 -10.08 -30.29
CA SER A 479 -8.06 -10.02 -31.66
C SER A 479 -6.89 -10.99 -31.85
N PHE A 480 -6.55 -11.26 -33.12
CA PHE A 480 -5.37 -12.06 -33.47
C PHE A 480 -4.07 -11.57 -32.79
N ASN A 481 -3.87 -10.25 -32.75
CA ASN A 481 -2.72 -9.64 -32.09
C ASN A 481 -2.68 -9.94 -30.59
N HIS A 482 -3.84 -10.02 -29.91
CA HIS A 482 -3.88 -10.38 -28.49
C HIS A 482 -3.57 -11.85 -28.27
N CYS A 483 -4.05 -12.75 -29.14
CA CYS A 483 -3.73 -14.18 -29.06
C CYS A 483 -2.21 -14.43 -29.22
N GLU A 484 -1.60 -13.89 -30.28
CA GLU A 484 -0.14 -13.99 -30.49
C GLU A 484 0.65 -13.32 -29.36
N GLY A 485 0.16 -12.19 -28.85
CA GLY A 485 0.74 -11.52 -27.69
C GLY A 485 0.72 -12.38 -26.43
N GLY A 486 -0.38 -13.08 -26.17
CA GLY A 486 -0.50 -14.00 -25.03
C GLY A 486 0.44 -15.20 -25.16
N LYS A 487 0.54 -15.80 -26.35
CA LYS A 487 1.47 -16.90 -26.62
C LYS A 487 2.91 -16.46 -26.37
N GLU A 488 3.30 -15.29 -26.89
CA GLU A 488 4.64 -14.72 -26.65
C GLU A 488 4.90 -14.49 -25.15
N LEU A 489 3.95 -13.89 -24.43
CA LEU A 489 4.08 -13.56 -23.01
C LEU A 489 4.40 -14.81 -22.17
N TYR A 490 3.58 -15.86 -22.28
CA TYR A 490 3.77 -17.09 -21.51
C TYR A 490 4.98 -17.89 -21.99
N TRP A 491 5.24 -17.95 -23.29
CA TRP A 491 6.44 -18.59 -23.82
C TRP A 491 7.73 -17.97 -23.25
N LYS A 492 7.82 -16.63 -23.26
CA LYS A 492 8.97 -15.92 -22.69
C LYS A 492 9.08 -16.11 -21.19
N GLN A 493 7.95 -16.18 -20.47
CA GLN A 493 7.94 -16.48 -19.04
C GLN A 493 8.48 -17.89 -18.73
N LEU A 494 8.00 -18.92 -19.44
CA LEU A 494 8.52 -20.29 -19.33
C LEU A 494 10.00 -20.36 -19.70
N LYS A 495 10.42 -19.63 -20.73
CA LYS A 495 11.83 -19.54 -21.14
C LYS A 495 12.71 -18.93 -20.05
N ARG A 496 12.31 -17.81 -19.44
CA ARG A 496 13.01 -17.18 -18.30
C ARG A 496 13.23 -18.17 -17.18
N HIS A 497 12.17 -18.85 -16.76
CA HIS A 497 12.22 -19.77 -15.63
C HIS A 497 13.11 -21.00 -15.90
N ARG A 498 13.12 -21.52 -17.14
CA ARG A 498 14.05 -22.59 -17.55
C ARG A 498 15.50 -22.14 -17.42
N ILE A 499 15.85 -20.98 -17.97
CA ILE A 499 17.22 -20.45 -17.90
C ILE A 499 17.64 -20.26 -16.44
N MET A 500 16.77 -19.68 -15.60
CA MET A 500 17.05 -19.50 -14.17
C MET A 500 17.30 -20.82 -13.45
N ARG A 501 16.48 -21.84 -13.76
CA ARG A 501 16.60 -23.19 -13.20
C ARG A 501 17.88 -23.89 -13.64
N ASP A 502 18.33 -23.67 -14.88
CA ASP A 502 19.55 -24.27 -15.40
C ASP A 502 20.80 -23.62 -14.81
N ILE A 503 20.76 -22.31 -14.57
CA ILE A 503 21.81 -21.54 -13.89
C ILE A 503 21.92 -21.94 -12.41
N CYS A 504 20.78 -22.09 -11.71
CA CYS A 504 20.76 -22.37 -10.27
C CYS A 504 20.05 -23.71 -9.96
N PRO A 505 20.80 -24.78 -9.64
CA PRO A 505 20.24 -26.10 -9.34
C PRO A 505 19.25 -26.13 -8.17
N GLU A 506 19.33 -25.18 -7.22
CA GLU A 506 18.39 -25.05 -6.09
C GLU A 506 16.95 -24.78 -6.52
N LEU A 507 16.73 -24.31 -7.76
CA LEU A 507 15.41 -24.05 -8.31
C LEU A 507 14.74 -25.30 -8.92
N ARG A 508 15.48 -26.38 -9.18
CA ARG A 508 14.93 -27.65 -9.72
C ARG A 508 13.73 -28.22 -8.96
N PRO A 509 13.66 -28.19 -7.61
CA PRO A 509 12.46 -28.62 -6.89
C PRO A 509 11.28 -27.67 -7.01
N LYS A 510 11.50 -26.39 -7.34
CA LYS A 510 10.47 -25.33 -7.41
C LYS A 510 9.98 -25.08 -8.84
N VAL A 511 10.78 -25.36 -9.85
CA VAL A 511 10.50 -25.08 -11.26
C VAL A 511 10.59 -26.37 -12.09
N SER A 512 9.59 -26.63 -12.92
CA SER A 512 9.57 -27.80 -13.81
C SER A 512 10.60 -27.67 -14.95
N PRO A 513 10.93 -28.76 -15.68
CA PRO A 513 11.83 -28.68 -16.83
C PRO A 513 11.28 -27.82 -17.96
N SER A 514 9.95 -27.68 -18.04
CA SER A 514 9.26 -26.82 -18.99
C SER A 514 9.24 -25.34 -18.58
N GLY A 515 9.69 -24.99 -17.36
CA GLY A 515 9.72 -23.61 -16.84
C GLY A 515 8.50 -23.22 -16.01
N ASP A 516 7.61 -24.15 -15.73
CA ASP A 516 6.43 -23.90 -14.92
C ASP A 516 6.79 -23.88 -13.43
N VAL A 517 6.16 -22.99 -12.65
CA VAL A 517 6.44 -22.87 -11.21
C VAL A 517 5.53 -23.82 -10.45
N ARG A 518 6.09 -24.68 -9.60
CA ARG A 518 5.31 -25.63 -8.82
C ARG A 518 4.58 -24.93 -7.68
N GLY A 519 3.29 -25.23 -7.54
CA GLY A 519 2.46 -24.74 -6.44
C GLY A 519 1.83 -23.36 -6.66
N ILE A 520 1.89 -22.81 -7.88
CA ILE A 520 1.05 -21.68 -8.28
C ILE A 520 -0.40 -22.15 -8.54
N PRO A 521 -1.42 -21.29 -8.34
CA PRO A 521 -2.83 -21.69 -8.56
C PRO A 521 -3.13 -22.12 -10.00
N THR A 522 -2.46 -21.53 -10.98
CA THR A 522 -2.71 -21.78 -12.40
C THR A 522 -1.39 -21.94 -13.11
N SER A 523 -1.14 -23.15 -13.62
CA SER A 523 0.09 -23.46 -14.36
C SER A 523 0.24 -22.54 -15.57
N ILE A 524 1.45 -22.03 -15.80
CA ILE A 524 1.76 -21.16 -16.94
C ILE A 524 1.58 -21.92 -18.25
N ILE A 525 1.86 -23.23 -18.25
CA ILE A 525 1.67 -24.10 -19.41
C ILE A 525 0.18 -24.25 -19.71
N THR A 526 -0.65 -24.49 -18.70
CA THR A 526 -2.10 -24.56 -18.90
C THR A 526 -2.66 -23.26 -19.46
N ARG A 527 -2.16 -22.10 -18.99
CA ARG A 527 -2.53 -20.79 -19.56
C ARG A 527 -2.11 -20.67 -21.01
N TYR A 528 -0.88 -21.07 -21.34
CA TYR A 528 -0.37 -21.09 -22.72
C TYR A 528 -1.17 -22.01 -23.64
N ASP A 529 -1.42 -23.25 -23.25
CA ASP A 529 -2.13 -24.26 -24.05
C ASP A 529 -3.61 -23.90 -24.28
N HIS A 530 -4.22 -23.15 -23.35
CA HIS A 530 -5.60 -22.68 -23.50
C HIS A 530 -5.76 -21.42 -24.35
N LEU A 531 -4.67 -20.77 -24.76
CA LEU A 531 -4.70 -19.74 -25.80
C LEU A 531 -4.92 -20.42 -27.16
N LYS A 532 -6.18 -20.75 -27.47
CA LYS A 532 -6.57 -21.39 -28.73
C LYS A 532 -6.06 -20.60 -29.94
N ASP A 533 -5.56 -21.31 -30.94
CA ASP A 533 -5.15 -20.72 -32.21
C ASP A 533 -6.38 -20.29 -33.02
N LEU A 534 -6.55 -18.98 -33.21
CA LEU A 534 -7.67 -18.44 -33.99
C LEU A 534 -7.60 -18.89 -35.45
N ASN A 535 -6.41 -19.25 -35.97
CA ASN A 535 -6.27 -19.79 -37.32
C ASN A 535 -6.89 -21.18 -37.48
N GLU A 536 -6.78 -22.05 -36.46
CA GLU A 536 -7.39 -23.38 -36.51
C GLU A 536 -8.92 -23.27 -36.48
N GLU A 537 -9.49 -22.36 -35.68
CA GLU A 537 -10.95 -22.13 -35.67
C GLU A 537 -11.46 -21.48 -36.97
N ASP A 538 -10.74 -20.51 -37.54
CA ASP A 538 -11.11 -19.90 -38.84
C ASP A 538 -10.98 -20.90 -40.01
N ASP A 539 -9.99 -21.79 -39.99
CA ASP A 539 -9.81 -22.81 -41.02
C ASP A 539 -10.77 -24.00 -40.84
N GLU A 540 -11.13 -24.37 -39.61
CA GLU A 540 -12.23 -25.31 -39.31
C GLU A 540 -13.59 -24.72 -39.74
N LEU A 541 -13.85 -23.44 -39.47
CA LEU A 541 -15.06 -22.74 -39.92
C LEU A 541 -15.12 -22.63 -41.45
N LYS A 542 -14.01 -22.34 -42.13
CA LYS A 542 -13.95 -22.38 -43.60
C LYS A 542 -14.24 -23.77 -44.15
N GLN A 543 -13.75 -24.84 -43.51
CA GLN A 543 -14.05 -26.21 -43.92
C GLN A 543 -15.53 -26.55 -43.78
N VAL A 544 -16.17 -26.13 -42.68
CA VAL A 544 -17.61 -26.32 -42.46
C VAL A 544 -18.44 -25.50 -43.47
N VAL A 545 -18.06 -24.25 -43.76
CA VAL A 545 -18.73 -23.40 -44.76
C VAL A 545 -18.52 -23.93 -46.19
N SER A 546 -17.37 -24.56 -46.49
CA SER A 546 -17.11 -25.18 -47.79
C SER A 546 -17.75 -26.56 -47.99
N GLY A 547 -18.36 -27.13 -46.93
CA GLY A 547 -19.03 -28.44 -46.96
C GLY A 547 -20.53 -28.37 -47.22
N ASP A 548 -21.10 -27.16 -47.31
CA ASP A 548 -22.53 -26.89 -47.55
C ASP A 548 -22.85 -26.47 -49.01
N ASP A 549 -21.89 -26.60 -49.94
CA ASP A 549 -22.08 -26.41 -51.39
C ASP A 549 -22.26 -27.74 -52.17
#